data_AF-A0A2K9J469-F1
#
_entry.id   AF-A0A2K9J469-F1
#
_cell.length_a   1.000
_cell.length_b   1.000
_cell.length_c   1.000
_cell.angle_alpha   90.00
_cell.angle_beta   90.00
_cell.angle_gamma   90.00
#
_symmetry.space_group_name_H-M   'P 1'
#
loop_
_entity.id
_entity.type
_entity.pdbx_description
1 polymer ?
#
loop_
_entity_poly.entity_id
_entity_poly.type
_entity_poly.pdbx_seq_one_letter_code
_entity_poly.pdbx_strand_id
1 'polypeptide(L)' 'MKKETAQVVVKKTVVGWFNVYLFEGAGAEQVGWVNVSPQQFTEFFPGKSTDFKLMAQEVTQDQVDRILGAGVLVA' A
#
# COMPACT_ATOMS: atom_id res chain seq x y z
N MET A 1 7.71 20.51 -10.73
CA MET A 1 6.57 19.63 -10.40
C MET A 1 6.76 19.12 -8.99
N LYS A 2 5.82 19.40 -8.07
CA LYS A 2 5.84 18.75 -6.76
C LYS A 2 5.63 17.25 -7.03
N LYS A 3 6.56 16.39 -6.62
CA LYS A 3 6.29 14.95 -6.58
C LYS A 3 5.14 14.80 -5.60
N GLU A 4 3.94 14.52 -6.09
CA GLU A 4 2.82 14.17 -5.23
C GLU A 4 3.19 12.84 -4.58
N THR A 5 3.55 12.92 -3.30
CA THR A 5 3.82 11.76 -2.46
C THR A 5 2.52 11.37 -1.79
N ALA A 6 2.11 10.13 -1.98
CA ALA A 6 1.01 9.54 -1.23
C ALA A 6 1.58 8.80 -0.02
N GLN A 7 0.75 8.60 1.00
CA GLN A 7 1.09 7.74 2.13
C GLN A 7 0.32 6.44 2.01
N VAL A 8 1.00 5.33 2.29
CA VAL A 8 0.33 4.05 2.46
C VAL A 8 0.47 3.56 3.88
N VAL A 9 -0.58 2.92 4.37
CA VAL A 9 -0.55 2.12 5.60
C VAL A 9 -0.78 0.67 5.21
N VAL A 10 0.12 -0.22 5.62
CA VAL A 10 0.02 -1.66 5.35
C VAL A 10 -0.27 -2.40 6.65
N LYS A 11 -1.33 -3.21 6.66
CA LYS A 11 -1.72 -4.07 7.78
C LYS A 11 -1.68 -5.53 7.36
N LYS A 12 -0.96 -6.36 8.12
CA LYS A 12 -0.97 -7.82 7.91
C LYS A 12 -2.23 -8.43 8.54
N THR A 13 -2.94 -9.23 7.77
CA THR A 13 -4.14 -9.96 8.18
C THR A 13 -3.76 -11.24 8.94
N VAL A 14 -4.72 -11.83 9.66
CA VAL A 14 -4.51 -13.10 10.38
C VAL A 14 -4.20 -14.28 9.47
N VAL A 15 -4.62 -14.21 8.20
CA VAL A 15 -4.34 -15.23 7.16
C VAL A 15 -3.06 -14.95 6.37
N GLY A 16 -2.28 -13.93 6.76
CA GLY A 16 -0.97 -13.63 6.17
C GLY A 16 -0.98 -12.73 4.93
N TRP A 17 -2.16 -12.28 4.47
CA TRP A 17 -2.32 -11.27 3.40
C TRP A 17 -2.13 -9.85 3.93
N PHE A 18 -2.02 -8.87 3.03
CA PHE A 18 -1.76 -7.47 3.39
C PHE A 18 -2.85 -6.54 2.88
N ASN A 19 -3.44 -5.75 3.78
CA ASN A 19 -4.30 -4.62 3.41
C ASN A 19 -3.42 -3.37 3.24
N VAL A 20 -3.43 -2.78 2.06
CA VAL A 20 -2.69 -1.55 1.73
C VAL A 20 -3.70 -0.41 1.58
N TYR A 21 -3.72 0.50 2.55
CA TYR A 21 -4.57 1.68 2.58
C TYR A 21 -3.82 2.86 1.98
N LEU A 22 -4.45 3.58 1.06
CA LEU A 22 -3.88 4.73 0.36
C LEU A 22 -4.45 6.03 0.93
N PHE A 23 -3.56 6.98 1.22
CA PHE A 23 -3.90 8.30 1.72
C PHE A 23 -3.27 9.40 0.86
N GLU A 24 -4.07 10.42 0.56
CA GLU A 24 -3.66 11.63 -0.15
C GLU A 24 -3.60 12.84 0.81
N GLY A 25 -3.12 13.98 0.31
CA GLY A 25 -3.11 15.23 1.08
C GLY A 25 -2.28 15.15 2.36
N ALA A 26 -1.06 14.59 2.28
CA ALA A 26 -0.17 14.37 3.42
C ALA A 26 -0.72 13.42 4.51
N GLY A 27 -1.57 12.47 4.13
CA GLY A 27 -2.12 11.47 5.06
C GLY A 27 -3.48 11.85 5.66
N ALA A 28 -4.10 12.93 5.20
CA ALA A 28 -5.34 13.47 5.77
C ALA A 28 -6.60 12.70 5.34
N GLU A 29 -6.60 12.12 4.14
CA GLU A 29 -7.78 11.48 3.55
C GLU A 29 -7.46 10.11 2.99
N GLN A 30 -8.19 9.07 3.42
CA GLN A 30 -8.10 7.74 2.83
C GLN A 30 -8.92 7.72 1.54
N VAL A 31 -8.24 7.50 0.41
CA VAL A 31 -8.87 7.53 -0.92
C VAL A 31 -9.13 6.14 -1.48
N GLY A 32 -8.54 5.09 -0.90
CA GLY A 32 -8.76 3.72 -1.33
C GLY A 32 -7.97 2.69 -0.53
N TRP A 33 -8.21 1.41 -0.80
CA TRP A 33 -7.40 0.32 -0.29
C TRP A 33 -7.45 -0.90 -1.19
N VAL A 34 -6.42 -1.74 -1.11
CA VAL A 34 -6.34 -3.02 -1.82
C VAL A 34 -5.90 -4.13 -0.87
N ASN A 35 -6.33 -5.35 -1.16
CA ASN A 35 -5.84 -6.55 -0.49
C ASN A 35 -4.88 -7.29 -1.42
N VAL A 36 -3.68 -7.60 -0.92
CA VAL A 36 -2.60 -8.19 -1.73
C VAL A 36 -1.98 -9.41 -1.06
N SER A 37 -1.55 -10.37 -1.87
CA SER A 37 -0.83 -11.57 -1.43
C SER A 37 0.58 -11.24 -0.95
N PRO A 38 1.27 -12.15 -0.23
CA PRO A 38 2.67 -11.98 0.13
C PRO A 38 3.59 -11.74 -1.07
N GLN A 39 3.35 -12.44 -2.19
CA GLN A 39 4.14 -12.26 -3.42
C GLN A 39 3.96 -10.83 -3.97
N GLN A 40 2.72 -10.37 -4.11
CA GLN A 40 2.41 -9.01 -4.57
C GLN A 40 2.99 -7.95 -3.63
N PHE A 41 2.91 -8.17 -2.31
CA PHE A 41 3.54 -7.28 -1.33
C PHE A 41 5.04 -7.13 -1.57
N THR A 42 5.76 -8.24 -1.78
CA THR A 42 7.21 -8.18 -2.04
C THR A 42 7.56 -7.51 -3.37
N GLU A 43 6.68 -7.57 -4.36
CA GLU A 43 6.84 -6.86 -5.63
C GLU A 43 6.62 -5.35 -5.51
N PHE A 44 5.64 -4.92 -4.71
CA PHE A 44 5.36 -3.49 -4.49
C PHE A 44 6.31 -2.84 -3.49
N PHE A 45 6.76 -3.60 -2.49
CA PHE A 45 7.61 -3.13 -1.40
C PHE A 45 8.89 -3.98 -1.29
N PRO A 46 9.78 -3.95 -2.30
CA PRO A 46 10.98 -4.77 -2.32
C PRO A 46 11.90 -4.45 -1.14
N GLY A 47 12.48 -5.50 -0.54
CA GLY A 47 13.37 -5.38 0.61
C GLY A 47 12.66 -5.14 1.95
N LYS A 48 11.33 -5.04 1.98
CA LYS A 48 10.58 -5.01 3.25
C LYS A 48 10.37 -6.42 3.79
N SER A 49 10.61 -6.59 5.09
CA SER A 49 10.22 -7.81 5.80
C SER A 49 8.72 -8.01 5.72
N THR A 50 8.25 -9.26 5.68
CA THR A 50 6.83 -9.63 5.81
C THR A 50 6.43 -9.91 7.25
N ASP A 51 7.36 -9.74 8.20
CA ASP A 51 7.19 -10.09 9.61
C ASP A 51 6.77 -8.90 10.49
N PHE A 52 6.04 -7.96 9.90
CA PHE A 52 5.45 -6.81 10.59
C PHE A 52 3.93 -6.97 10.73
N LYS A 53 3.34 -6.24 11.68
CA LYS A 53 1.88 -6.12 11.81
C LYS A 53 1.33 -4.86 11.16
N LEU A 54 2.06 -3.75 11.28
CA LEU A 54 1.71 -2.43 10.75
C LEU A 54 2.95 -1.74 10.18
N MET A 55 2.81 -1.10 9.02
CA MET A 55 3.82 -0.25 8.39
C MET A 55 3.14 1.01 7.84
N ALA A 56 3.82 2.15 7.91
CA ALA A 56 3.45 3.36 7.17
C ALA A 56 4.66 3.82 6.35
N GLN A 57 4.44 4.23 5.10
CA GLN A 57 5.50 4.68 4.21
C GLN A 57 4.97 5.67 3.17
N GLU A 58 5.79 6.66 2.80
CA GLU A 58 5.56 7.48 1.61
C GLU A 58 5.94 6.74 0.33
N VAL A 59 5.09 6.87 -0.68
CA VAL A 59 5.24 6.23 -1.99
C VAL A 59 5.11 7.27 -3.10
N THR A 60 5.65 6.94 -4.27
CA THR A 60 5.47 7.77 -5.48
C THR A 60 4.13 7.48 -6.16
N GLN A 61 3.65 8.41 -6.99
CA GLN A 61 2.45 8.19 -7.80
C GLN A 61 2.55 6.92 -8.67
N ASP A 62 3.69 6.66 -9.30
CA ASP A 62 3.89 5.42 -10.08
C ASP A 62 3.69 4.13 -9.24
N GLN A 63 4.05 4.16 -7.95
CA GLN A 63 3.82 3.03 -7.05
C GLN A 63 2.34 2.91 -6.68
N VAL A 64 1.66 4.04 -6.47
CA VAL A 64 0.21 4.08 -6.26
C VAL A 64 -0.52 3.42 -7.42
N ASP A 65 -0.21 3.83 -8.65
CA ASP A 65 -0.88 3.31 -9.86
C ASP A 65 -0.66 1.80 -10.03
N ARG A 66 0.54 1.30 -9.70
CA ARG A 66 0.84 -0.14 -9.69
C ARG A 66 0.05 -0.90 -8.64
N ILE A 67 -0.05 -0.37 -7.43
CA ILE A 67 -0.80 -0.99 -6.31
C ILE A 67 -2.29 -1.04 -6.65
N LEU A 68 -2.87 0.07 -7.12
CA LEU A 68 -4.27 0.17 -7.48
C LEU A 68 -4.63 -0.65 -8.72
N GLY A 69 -3.73 -0.71 -9.71
CA GLY A 69 -3.94 -1.46 -10.95
C GLY A 69 -3.78 -2.97 -10.83
N ALA A 70 -3.08 -3.46 -9.80
CA ALA A 70 -2.80 -4.88 -9.61
C ALA A 70 -3.56 -5.52 -8.43
N GLY A 71 -4.15 -4.70 -7.55
CA GLY A 71 -4.96 -5.17 -6.43
C GLY A 71 -6.39 -5.52 -6.81
N VAL A 72 -7.04 -6.37 -6.02
CA VAL A 72 -8.50 -6.44 -6.03
C VAL A 72 -9.00 -5.23 -5.25
N LEU A 73 -9.64 -4.29 -5.95
CA LEU A 73 -10.34 -3.18 -5.32
C LEU A 73 -11.56 -3.77 -4.59
N VAL A 74 -11.53 -3.74 -3.26
CA VAL A 74 -12.67 -4.15 -2.44
C VAL A 74 -13.37 -2.86 -2.02
N ALA A 75 -14.49 -2.58 -2.67
CA ALA A 75 -15.36 -1.45 -2.36
C ALA A 75 -15.99 -1.60 -0.96
#